data_AF-A0A7W6MIL2-F1
#
_entry.id   AF-A0A7W6MIL2-F1
#
_cell.length_a   1.000
_cell.length_b   1.000
_cell.length_c   1.000
_cell.angle_alpha   90.00
_cell.angle_beta   90.00
_cell.angle_gamma   90.00
#
_symmetry.space_group_name_H-M   'P 1'
#
loop_
_entity.id
_entity.type
_entity.pdbx_description
1 polymer ?
#
loop_
_entity_poly.entity_id
_entity_poly.type
_entity_poly.pdbx_seq_one_letter_code
_entity_poly.pdbx_strand_id
1 'polypeptide(L)'
;MVQGISDLNKRFAMIPKRIELAARGAMEQGADELVAMMKRLVPKDTGDLRDSIGWTWGNAPAGSKVIAQSDPNERGLRITVYAGSEKAFYAAWVEFGTAPHNVAQGGGNKSFSGDATGHPGAHAQPFFFPSYRSLRKRIQGRIKRQTRAAMRLQGPPIAAEAD
;
A
#
# COMPACT_ATOMS: atom_id res chain seq x y z
N MET A 1 -24.90 32.90 20.82
CA MET A 1 -24.48 31.51 20.52
C MET A 1 -24.39 31.34 19.02
N VAL A 2 -23.25 30.90 18.49
CA VAL A 2 -22.98 30.90 17.04
C VAL A 2 -23.71 29.71 16.38
N GLN A 3 -24.84 29.98 15.70
CA GLN A 3 -25.64 28.99 14.96
C GLN A 3 -24.85 28.23 13.87
N GLY A 4 -23.70 28.75 13.43
CA GLY A 4 -22.87 28.14 12.39
C GLY A 4 -22.13 26.86 12.78
N ILE A 5 -21.90 26.58 14.07
CA ILE A 5 -21.07 25.44 14.51
C ILE A 5 -21.89 24.13 14.58
N SER A 6 -23.18 24.21 14.93
CA SER A 6 -24.09 23.05 14.91
C SER A 6 -24.50 22.64 13.48
N ASP A 7 -24.66 23.60 12.57
CA ASP A 7 -24.98 23.33 11.18
C ASP A 7 -23.77 22.84 10.37
N LEU A 8 -22.55 23.21 10.78
CA LEU A 8 -21.29 22.64 10.27
C LEU A 8 -21.06 21.21 10.77
N ASN A 9 -21.37 20.91 12.03
CA ASN A 9 -21.27 19.56 12.61
C ASN A 9 -22.29 18.57 12.01
N LYS A 10 -23.49 19.00 11.61
CA LYS A 10 -24.44 18.18 10.83
C LYS A 10 -23.99 17.91 9.39
N ARG A 11 -23.16 18.77 8.81
CA ARG A 11 -22.60 18.62 7.45
C ARG A 11 -21.34 17.75 7.39
N PHE A 12 -20.64 17.60 8.52
CA PHE A 12 -19.50 16.69 8.70
C PHE A 12 -19.91 15.25 9.11
N ALA A 13 -21.04 15.08 9.82
CA ALA A 13 -21.51 13.75 10.26
C ALA A 13 -22.01 12.84 9.11
N MET A 14 -22.39 13.41 7.97
CA MET A 14 -22.80 12.67 6.78
C MET A 14 -21.87 13.02 5.62
N ILE A 15 -20.74 12.32 5.47
CA ILE A 15 -20.11 12.20 4.15
C ILE A 15 -21.17 11.52 3.27
N PRO A 16 -21.80 12.22 2.30
CA PRO A 16 -22.78 11.58 1.44
C PRO A 16 -22.14 10.39 0.74
N LYS A 17 -22.88 9.28 0.65
CA LYS A 17 -22.46 8.00 0.06
C LYS A 17 -21.71 8.19 -1.27
N ARG A 18 -22.09 9.19 -2.06
CA ARG A 18 -21.39 9.63 -3.29
C ARG A 18 -19.93 10.00 -3.13
N ILE A 19 -19.58 10.76 -2.08
CA ILE A 19 -18.20 11.19 -1.82
C ILE A 19 -17.38 10.01 -1.33
N GLU A 20 -17.99 9.14 -0.52
CA GLU A 20 -17.37 7.92 -0.06
C GLU A 20 -17.06 6.96 -1.22
N LEU A 21 -18.04 6.71 -2.09
CA LEU A 21 -17.87 5.89 -3.30
C LEU A 21 -16.81 6.49 -4.24
N ALA A 22 -16.81 7.81 -4.44
CA ALA A 22 -15.80 8.47 -5.25
C ALA A 22 -14.40 8.37 -4.64
N ALA A 23 -14.27 8.54 -3.31
CA ALA A 23 -13.00 8.35 -2.62
C ALA A 23 -12.53 6.89 -2.68
N ARG A 24 -13.46 5.94 -2.50
CA ARG A 24 -13.21 4.50 -2.60
C ARG A 24 -12.62 4.15 -3.98
N GLY A 25 -13.32 4.49 -5.06
CA GLY A 25 -12.84 4.25 -6.42
C GLY A 25 -11.49 4.93 -6.70
N ALA A 26 -11.26 6.14 -6.17
CA ALA A 26 -9.99 6.84 -6.29
C ALA A 26 -8.83 6.10 -5.63
N MET A 27 -9.09 5.54 -4.45
CA MET A 27 -8.13 4.79 -3.65
C MET A 27 -7.82 3.45 -4.29
N GLU A 28 -8.83 2.69 -4.76
CA GLU A 28 -8.65 1.41 -5.48
C GLU A 28 -7.79 1.60 -6.71
N GLN A 29 -8.12 2.60 -7.55
CA GLN A 29 -7.33 2.91 -8.73
C GLN A 29 -5.88 3.30 -8.39
N GLY A 30 -5.66 4.02 -7.29
CA GLY A 30 -4.32 4.33 -6.82
C GLY A 30 -3.55 3.11 -6.34
N ALA A 31 -4.23 2.19 -5.66
CA ALA A 31 -3.66 0.93 -5.20
C ALA A 31 -3.28 0.02 -6.37
N ASP A 32 -4.15 -0.09 -7.38
CA ASP A 32 -3.88 -0.84 -8.61
C ASP A 32 -2.68 -0.29 -9.37
N GLU A 33 -2.60 1.05 -9.52
CA GLU A 33 -1.44 1.70 -10.16
C GLU A 33 -0.14 1.39 -9.39
N LEU A 34 -0.18 1.42 -8.05
CA LEU A 34 0.98 1.15 -7.21
C LEU A 34 1.41 -0.32 -7.30
N VAL A 35 0.46 -1.26 -7.18
CA VAL A 35 0.70 -2.70 -7.32
C VAL A 35 1.24 -3.02 -8.71
N ALA A 36 0.67 -2.44 -9.77
CA ALA A 36 1.13 -2.64 -11.13
C ALA A 36 2.58 -2.15 -11.34
N MET A 37 2.94 -0.99 -10.77
CA MET A 37 4.32 -0.49 -10.84
C MET A 37 5.29 -1.38 -10.06
N MET A 38 4.92 -1.80 -8.84
CA MET A 38 5.72 -2.72 -8.05
C MET A 38 5.95 -4.05 -8.79
N LYS A 39 4.90 -4.64 -9.39
CA LYS A 39 5.01 -5.88 -10.18
C LYS A 39 5.84 -5.75 -11.46
N ARG A 40 6.10 -4.54 -11.95
CA ARG A 40 6.99 -4.27 -13.09
C ARG A 40 8.45 -4.14 -12.67
N LEU A 41 8.70 -3.57 -11.49
CA LEU A 41 10.05 -3.36 -10.97
C LEU A 41 10.59 -4.57 -10.21
N VAL A 42 9.71 -5.42 -9.65
CA VAL A 42 10.13 -6.63 -8.92
C VAL A 42 10.95 -7.53 -9.84
N PRO A 43 12.14 -7.96 -9.38
CA PRO A 43 12.93 -8.96 -10.09
C PRO A 43 12.19 -10.29 -10.13
N LYS A 44 12.29 -10.98 -11.26
CA LYS A 44 11.61 -12.25 -11.49
C LYS A 44 12.64 -13.36 -11.57
N ASP A 45 12.59 -14.24 -10.58
CA ASP A 45 13.23 -15.55 -10.64
C ASP A 45 12.14 -16.62 -10.84
N THR A 46 11.49 -17.07 -9.77
CA THR A 46 10.30 -17.95 -9.83
C THR A 46 8.99 -17.20 -10.10
N GLY A 47 8.92 -15.93 -9.74
CA GLY A 47 7.72 -15.09 -9.85
C GLY A 47 6.88 -14.98 -8.57
N ASP A 48 7.16 -15.78 -7.54
CA ASP A 48 6.38 -15.82 -6.30
C ASP A 48 6.28 -14.44 -5.61
N LEU A 49 7.39 -13.69 -5.58
CA LEU A 49 7.40 -12.34 -5.02
C LEU A 49 6.48 -11.39 -5.78
N ARG A 50 6.49 -11.45 -7.11
CA ARG A 50 5.62 -10.62 -7.96
C ARG A 50 4.15 -10.93 -7.70
N ASP A 51 3.82 -12.22 -7.61
CA ASP A 51 2.44 -12.66 -7.44
C ASP A 51 1.92 -12.42 -6.02
N SER A 52 2.82 -12.32 -5.04
CA SER A 52 2.48 -11.92 -3.66
C SER A 52 2.15 -10.43 -3.47
N ILE A 53 2.44 -9.57 -4.46
CA ILE A 53 2.12 -8.14 -4.33
C ILE A 53 0.62 -7.94 -4.56
N GLY A 54 -0.02 -7.30 -3.59
CA GLY A 54 -1.44 -6.99 -3.65
C GLY A 54 -1.83 -5.82 -2.75
N TRP A 55 -3.12 -5.53 -2.72
CA TRP A 55 -3.70 -4.56 -1.80
C TRP A 55 -4.99 -5.11 -1.22
N THR A 56 -5.39 -4.59 -0.07
CA THR A 56 -6.66 -4.93 0.58
C THR A 56 -7.22 -3.72 1.31
N TRP A 57 -8.54 -3.73 1.53
CA TRP A 57 -9.19 -2.86 2.50
C TRP A 57 -8.83 -3.32 3.92
N GLY A 58 -8.54 -2.37 4.81
CA GLY A 58 -8.20 -2.66 6.20
C GLY A 58 -6.77 -3.15 6.38
N ASN A 59 -6.58 -4.24 7.13
CA ASN A 59 -5.26 -4.77 7.47
C ASN A 59 -4.75 -5.76 6.41
N ALA A 60 -3.43 -5.85 6.25
CA ALA A 60 -2.83 -6.85 5.37
C ALA A 60 -3.05 -8.28 5.92
N PRO A 61 -3.11 -9.30 5.04
CA PRO A 61 -3.25 -10.70 5.45
C PRO A 61 -2.08 -11.19 6.31
N ALA A 62 -2.31 -12.21 7.15
CA ALA A 62 -1.26 -12.80 7.99
C ALA A 62 -0.08 -13.31 7.13
N GLY A 63 1.15 -13.14 7.63
CA GLY A 63 2.37 -13.52 6.91
C GLY A 63 2.79 -12.57 5.78
N SER A 64 2.00 -11.55 5.46
CA SER A 64 2.39 -10.49 4.52
C SER A 64 3.15 -9.37 5.24
N LYS A 65 4.14 -8.76 4.57
CA LYS A 65 4.75 -7.52 5.06
C LYS A 65 3.87 -6.37 4.61
N VAL A 66 3.33 -5.63 5.58
CA VAL A 66 2.69 -4.33 5.35
C VAL A 66 3.76 -3.37 4.87
N ILE A 67 3.60 -2.81 3.67
CA ILE A 67 4.65 -1.96 3.07
C ILE A 67 4.18 -0.51 2.90
N ALA A 68 2.93 -0.30 2.53
CA ALA A 68 2.29 1.01 2.61
C ALA A 68 0.88 0.88 3.15
N GLN A 69 0.52 1.77 4.06
CA GLN A 69 -0.85 1.93 4.54
C GLN A 69 -1.28 3.37 4.30
N SER A 70 -2.51 3.57 3.84
CA SER A 70 -3.13 4.88 3.96
C SER A 70 -3.52 5.13 5.42
N ASP A 71 -3.46 6.38 5.85
CA ASP A 71 -4.10 6.75 7.12
C ASP A 71 -5.58 6.35 7.06
N PRO A 72 -6.13 5.77 8.14
CA PRO A 72 -7.56 5.49 8.20
C PRO A 72 -8.30 6.83 8.13
N ASN A 73 -9.28 6.94 7.23
CA ASN A 73 -10.17 8.11 7.28
C ASN A 73 -11.09 8.04 8.52
N GLU A 74 -11.89 9.09 8.77
CA GLU A 74 -12.80 9.18 9.93
C GLU A 74 -13.83 8.04 10.05
N ARG A 75 -13.99 7.22 9.00
CA ARG A 75 -14.85 6.02 8.96
C ARG A 75 -14.06 4.70 8.90
N GLY A 76 -12.74 4.73 9.05
CA GLY A 76 -11.87 3.55 9.06
C GLY A 76 -11.53 2.96 7.69
N LEU A 77 -11.86 3.63 6.57
CA LEU A 77 -11.45 3.19 5.24
C LEU A 77 -9.94 3.40 5.09
N ARG A 78 -9.23 2.28 5.01
CA ARG A 78 -7.79 2.18 4.81
C ARG A 78 -7.53 1.23 3.66
N ILE A 79 -6.68 1.63 2.71
CA ILE A 79 -6.04 0.66 1.82
C ILE A 79 -4.66 0.33 2.37
N THR A 80 -4.40 -0.96 2.50
CA THR A 80 -3.08 -1.49 2.78
C THR A 80 -2.54 -2.16 1.53
N VAL A 81 -1.40 -1.67 1.05
CA VAL A 81 -0.61 -2.30 -0.01
C VAL A 81 0.49 -3.13 0.66
N TYR A 82 0.56 -4.39 0.29
CA TYR A 82 1.47 -5.37 0.86
C TYR A 82 2.29 -6.04 -0.26
N ALA A 83 3.47 -6.51 0.10
CA ALA A 83 4.21 -7.48 -0.69
C ALA A 83 4.85 -8.50 0.25
N GLY A 84 5.01 -9.71 -0.26
CA GLY A 84 5.37 -10.85 0.56
C GLY A 84 4.14 -11.60 1.05
N SER A 85 4.30 -12.91 1.08
CA SER A 85 3.39 -13.92 1.62
C SER A 85 4.24 -14.89 2.45
N GLU A 86 3.65 -15.94 3.03
CA GLU A 86 4.44 -17.02 3.66
C GLU A 86 5.54 -17.57 2.73
N LYS A 87 5.28 -17.59 1.41
CA LYS A 87 6.24 -18.03 0.39
C LYS A 87 7.21 -16.92 -0.06
N ALA A 88 6.82 -15.65 0.08
CA ALA A 88 7.61 -14.49 -0.34
C ALA A 88 8.08 -13.64 0.86
N PHE A 89 8.44 -14.28 1.97
CA PHE A 89 8.92 -13.63 3.18
C PHE A 89 10.22 -12.81 2.96
N TYR A 90 10.97 -13.14 1.91
CA TYR A 90 12.23 -12.52 1.51
C TYR A 90 12.09 -11.14 0.83
N ALA A 91 10.87 -10.61 0.68
CA ALA A 91 10.60 -9.32 0.03
C ALA A 91 11.48 -8.16 0.56
N ALA A 92 11.73 -8.12 1.88
CA ALA A 92 12.57 -7.10 2.50
C ALA A 92 14.05 -7.21 2.10
N TRP A 93 14.56 -8.43 1.97
CA TRP A 93 15.95 -8.64 1.53
C TRP A 93 16.13 -8.30 0.05
N VAL A 94 15.09 -8.47 -0.77
CA VAL A 94 15.12 -8.01 -2.16
C VAL A 94 15.13 -6.48 -2.22
N GLU A 95 14.29 -5.80 -1.43
CA GLU A 95 14.21 -4.33 -1.44
C GLU A 95 15.52 -3.67 -0.97
N PHE A 96 16.16 -4.23 0.06
CA PHE A 96 17.32 -3.59 0.72
C PHE A 96 18.67 -4.26 0.42
N GLY A 97 18.66 -5.45 -0.17
CA GLY A 97 19.85 -6.29 -0.29
C GLY A 97 20.22 -6.99 1.02
N THR A 98 21.28 -7.78 0.97
CA THR A 98 21.86 -8.47 2.13
C THR A 98 23.37 -8.24 2.16
N ALA A 99 23.91 -8.07 3.37
CA ALA A 99 25.35 -7.99 3.58
C ALA A 99 26.00 -9.39 3.43
N PRO A 100 27.33 -9.46 3.20
CA PRO A 100 28.06 -10.71 3.29
C PRO A 100 27.81 -11.40 4.65
N HIS A 101 27.55 -12.70 4.64
CA HIS A 101 27.27 -13.47 5.85
C HIS A 101 27.67 -14.94 5.70
N ASN A 102 27.91 -15.63 6.81
CA ASN A 102 28.15 -17.06 6.80
C ASN A 102 26.80 -17.81 6.75
N VAL A 103 26.66 -18.76 5.83
CA VAL A 103 25.47 -19.61 5.69
C VAL A 103 25.62 -20.97 6.35
N ALA A 104 26.77 -21.25 6.98
CA ALA A 104 26.95 -22.44 7.82
C ALA A 104 25.90 -22.49 8.94
N GLN A 105 25.61 -23.70 9.45
CA GLN A 105 24.65 -23.89 10.53
C GLN A 105 25.10 -23.12 11.79
N GLY A 106 24.26 -22.18 12.26
CA GLY A 106 24.61 -21.27 13.37
C GLY A 106 25.43 -20.03 12.95
N GLY A 107 25.72 -19.89 11.66
CA GLY A 107 26.36 -18.72 11.05
C GLY A 107 25.41 -17.54 10.89
N GLY A 108 25.98 -16.34 10.78
CA GLY A 108 25.22 -15.12 10.57
C GLY A 108 26.08 -13.98 10.04
N ASN A 109 25.53 -12.75 10.08
CA ASN A 109 26.23 -11.53 9.67
C ASN A 109 27.34 -11.08 10.63
N LYS A 110 27.38 -11.64 11.85
CA LYS A 110 28.35 -11.28 12.92
C LYS A 110 29.17 -12.47 13.42
N SER A 111 28.89 -13.69 12.94
CA SER A 111 29.60 -14.89 13.34
C SER A 111 30.16 -15.59 12.12
N PHE A 112 31.49 -15.70 12.08
CA PHE A 112 32.25 -16.57 11.18
C PHE A 112 32.64 -17.89 11.88
N SER A 113 31.97 -18.30 12.98
CA SER A 113 32.27 -19.58 13.62
C SER A 113 31.65 -20.75 12.83
N GLY A 114 32.47 -21.75 12.48
CA GLY A 114 32.12 -22.88 11.62
C GLY A 114 32.90 -22.86 10.30
N ASP A 115 32.80 -23.91 9.47
CA ASP A 115 33.40 -23.90 8.13
C ASP A 115 32.90 -22.68 7.34
N ALA A 116 33.83 -21.90 6.79
CA ALA A 116 33.54 -20.60 6.19
C ALA A 116 32.83 -20.75 4.83
N THR A 117 31.53 -21.06 4.87
CA THR A 117 30.67 -21.01 3.69
C THR A 117 30.07 -19.61 3.61
N GLY A 118 30.85 -18.67 3.06
CA GLY A 118 30.43 -17.28 2.92
C GLY A 118 29.47 -17.09 1.75
N HIS A 119 28.36 -16.39 1.99
CA HIS A 119 27.56 -15.77 0.94
C HIS A 119 28.04 -14.31 0.77
N PRO A 120 28.36 -13.84 -0.46
CA PRO A 120 28.88 -12.49 -0.71
C PRO A 120 27.86 -11.37 -0.44
N GLY A 121 26.63 -11.73 -0.10
CA GLY A 121 25.50 -10.81 -0.01
C GLY A 121 24.80 -10.66 -1.37
N ALA A 122 23.69 -9.92 -1.38
CA ALA A 122 22.93 -9.63 -2.57
C ALA A 122 22.72 -8.12 -2.70
N HIS A 123 22.88 -7.61 -3.93
CA HIS A 123 22.58 -6.20 -4.20
C HIS A 123 21.08 -5.91 -4.04
N ALA A 124 20.77 -4.71 -3.53
CA ALA A 124 19.39 -4.24 -3.41
C ALA A 124 18.74 -4.12 -4.79
N GLN A 125 17.53 -4.65 -4.92
CA GLN A 125 16.69 -4.54 -6.11
C GLN A 125 15.37 -3.87 -5.72
N PRO A 126 15.39 -2.55 -5.48
CA PRO A 126 14.26 -1.84 -4.91
C PRO A 126 13.11 -1.75 -5.91
N PHE A 127 11.95 -2.20 -5.49
CA PHE A 127 10.70 -2.17 -6.26
C PHE A 127 9.62 -1.38 -5.53
N PHE A 128 9.67 -1.32 -4.20
CA PHE A 128 8.66 -0.68 -3.38
C PHE A 128 8.86 0.83 -3.31
N PHE A 129 9.95 1.30 -2.71
CA PHE A 129 10.13 2.72 -2.47
C PHE A 129 10.20 3.55 -3.76
N PRO A 130 10.81 3.07 -4.86
CA PRO A 130 10.74 3.76 -6.14
C PRO A 130 9.30 3.92 -6.64
N SER A 131 8.49 2.87 -6.54
CA SER A 131 7.08 2.90 -6.94
C SER A 131 6.26 3.87 -6.09
N TYR A 132 6.39 3.76 -4.77
CA TYR A 132 5.66 4.59 -3.82
C TYR A 132 6.02 6.08 -3.98
N ARG A 133 7.31 6.42 -4.04
CA ARG A 133 7.76 7.82 -4.18
C ARG A 133 7.27 8.45 -5.47
N SER A 134 7.22 7.67 -6.55
CA SER A 134 6.77 8.12 -7.87
C SER A 134 5.26 8.38 -7.91
N LEU A 135 4.46 7.49 -7.30
CA LEU A 135 3.00 7.53 -7.44
C LEU A 135 2.27 8.26 -6.29
N ARG A 136 2.88 8.38 -5.10
CA ARG A 136 2.20 8.93 -3.90
C ARG A 136 1.50 10.27 -4.15
N LYS A 137 2.16 11.22 -4.83
CA LYS A 137 1.61 12.56 -5.09
C LYS A 137 0.45 12.51 -6.09
N ARG A 138 0.58 11.67 -7.12
CA ARG A 138 -0.47 11.45 -8.14
C ARG A 138 -1.71 10.82 -7.52
N ILE A 139 -1.54 9.79 -6.70
CA ILE A 139 -2.63 9.10 -5.99
C ILE A 139 -3.35 10.07 -5.05
N GLN A 140 -2.60 10.78 -4.20
CA GLN A 140 -3.17 11.79 -3.30
C GLN A 140 -3.94 12.89 -4.05
N GLY A 141 -3.38 13.37 -5.18
CA GLY A 141 -4.04 14.36 -6.03
C GLY A 141 -5.33 13.85 -6.66
N ARG A 142 -5.35 12.58 -7.09
CA ARG A 142 -6.55 11.92 -7.64
C ARG A 142 -7.66 11.83 -6.61
N ILE A 143 -7.35 11.31 -5.42
CA ILE A 143 -8.31 11.20 -4.31
C ILE A 143 -8.92 12.58 -4.03
N LYS A 144 -8.07 13.59 -3.78
CA LYS A 144 -8.53 14.97 -3.53
C LYS A 144 -9.43 15.51 -4.65
N ARG A 145 -9.08 15.26 -5.91
CA ARG A 145 -9.85 15.73 -7.08
C ARG A 145 -11.21 15.04 -7.17
N GLN A 146 -11.26 13.72 -7.04
CA GLN A 146 -12.51 12.95 -7.16
C GLN A 146 -13.45 13.23 -5.99
N THR A 147 -12.92 13.35 -4.77
CA THR A 147 -13.68 13.82 -3.61
C THR A 147 -14.25 15.23 -3.83
N ARG A 148 -13.44 16.18 -4.32
CA ARG A 148 -13.90 17.55 -4.62
C ARG A 148 -14.95 17.59 -5.74
N ALA A 149 -14.81 16.75 -6.76
CA ALA A 149 -15.81 16.64 -7.82
C ALA A 149 -17.14 16.11 -7.28
N ALA A 150 -17.11 15.07 -6.44
CA ALA A 150 -18.29 14.51 -5.79
C ALA A 150 -18.98 15.49 -4.81
N MET A 151 -18.21 16.38 -4.17
CA MET A 151 -18.76 17.47 -3.35
C MET A 151 -19.54 18.49 -4.19
N ARG A 152 -19.03 18.82 -5.38
CA ARG A 152 -19.63 19.81 -6.29
C ARG A 152 -20.82 19.28 -7.08
N LEU A 153 -20.93 17.96 -7.25
CA LEU A 153 -22.07 17.34 -7.93
C LEU A 153 -23.35 17.60 -7.10
N GLN A 154 -24.19 18.52 -7.58
CA GLN A 154 -25.56 18.79 -7.08
C GLN A 154 -26.60 18.17 -8.04
N GLY A 155 -26.33 16.96 -8.55
CA GLY A 155 -27.19 16.23 -9.48
C GLY A 155 -27.99 15.11 -8.81
N PRO A 156 -28.89 14.43 -9.55
CA PRO A 156 -29.61 13.25 -9.05
C PRO A 156 -28.61 12.18 -8.54
N PRO A 157 -29.01 11.38 -7.54
CA PRO A 157 -28.14 10.35 -6.96
C PRO A 157 -27.61 9.41 -8.05
N ILE A 158 -26.32 9.07 -7.99
CA ILE A 158 -25.77 8.05 -8.90
C ILE A 158 -26.44 6.70 -8.58
N ALA A 159 -26.56 5.80 -9.57
CA ALA A 159 -27.26 4.51 -9.38
C ALA A 159 -26.78 3.71 -8.14
N ALA A 160 -25.50 3.84 -7.77
CA ALA A 160 -24.92 3.21 -6.58
C ALA A 160 -25.33 3.85 -5.22
N GLU A 161 -26.02 5.01 -5.23
CA GLU A 161 -26.63 5.63 -4.05
C GLU A 161 -28.06 5.13 -3.80
N ALA A 162 -28.70 4.46 -4.77
CA ALA A 162 -30.12 4.07 -4.72
C ALA A 162 -30.40 2.70 -4.07
N ASP A 163 -29.35 1.89 -3.87
CA ASP A 163 -29.37 0.65 -3.07
C ASP A 163 -29.00 0.92 -1.60
#